data_AF-X1D3Z9-F1
#
_entry.id   AF-X1D3Z9-F1
#
_cell.length_a   1.000
_cell.length_b   1.000
_cell.length_c   1.000
_cell.angle_alpha   90.00
_cell.angle_beta   90.00
_cell.angle_gamma   90.00
#
_symmetry.space_group_name_H-M   'P 1'
#
loop_
_entity.id
_entity.type
_entity.pdbx_description
1 polymer ?
#
loop_
_entity_poly.entity_id
_entity_poly.type
_entity_poly.pdbx_seq_one_letter_code
_entity_poly.pdbx_strand_id
1 'polypeptide(L)'
;HTFYYDLIADDECWKKVGERKYGAWLEQKTAEFLKRIFPHREVFINPEYPEGNELCDVLVLHDRNIFILQCKTKRLRYDSKIGKELQLIRDDLNKAVKESFAQAIRARDYFMQNQPAKIKLQGTNLEVDSKQISDIFLLSVTLGSYPHLITRLANINSALNLFSNNQYPWAISLFDLGVVTELIESPAILI
;
A
#
# COMPACT_ATOMS: atom_id res chain seq x y z
N HIS A 1 -10.24 3.19 25.12
CA HIS A 1 -10.93 2.10 24.43
C HIS A 1 -11.86 2.70 23.39
N THR A 2 -11.75 2.31 22.13
CA THR A 2 -12.57 2.85 21.03
C THR A 2 -13.32 1.71 20.37
N PHE A 3 -14.52 2.01 19.87
CA PHE A 3 -15.43 1.10 19.15
C PHE A 3 -14.73 0.17 18.13
N TYR A 4 -13.66 0.64 17.49
CA TYR A 4 -12.88 -0.17 16.56
C TYR A 4 -12.23 -1.39 17.22
N TYR A 5 -11.65 -1.25 18.42
CA TYR A 5 -10.99 -2.38 19.08
C TYR A 5 -12.01 -3.42 19.55
N ASP A 6 -13.21 -2.99 19.93
CA ASP A 6 -14.32 -3.87 20.28
C ASP A 6 -14.84 -4.61 19.03
N LEU A 7 -14.94 -3.90 17.89
CA LEU A 7 -15.35 -4.48 16.61
C LEU A 7 -14.38 -5.55 16.09
N ILE A 8 -13.06 -5.33 16.18
CA ILE A 8 -12.08 -6.34 15.73
C ILE A 8 -11.91 -7.52 16.68
N ALA A 9 -12.36 -7.38 17.94
CA ALA A 9 -12.36 -8.45 18.93
C ALA A 9 -13.57 -9.39 18.76
N ASP A 10 -14.59 -8.98 18.00
CA ASP A 10 -15.71 -9.82 17.59
C ASP A 10 -15.30 -10.72 16.41
N ASP A 11 -14.87 -11.93 16.75
CA ASP A 11 -14.41 -12.94 15.80
C ASP A 11 -15.50 -13.38 14.79
N GLU A 12 -16.78 -13.31 15.17
CA GLU A 12 -17.88 -13.79 14.33
C GLU A 12 -18.18 -12.81 13.19
N CYS A 13 -18.23 -11.52 13.51
CA CYS A 13 -18.49 -10.46 12.53
C CYS A 13 -17.21 -10.02 11.79
N TRP A 14 -16.07 -9.90 12.48
CA TRP A 14 -14.86 -9.29 11.91
C TRP A 14 -14.07 -10.26 11.03
N LYS A 15 -13.70 -11.44 11.53
CA LYS A 15 -12.83 -12.38 10.79
C LYS A 15 -13.48 -12.95 9.53
N LYS A 16 -14.80 -13.11 9.50
CA LYS A 16 -15.52 -13.69 8.35
C LYS A 16 -15.86 -12.69 7.26
N VAL A 17 -16.26 -11.47 7.65
CA VAL A 17 -16.89 -10.52 6.72
C VAL A 17 -16.31 -9.12 6.86
N GLY A 18 -16.10 -8.64 8.09
CA GLY A 18 -15.63 -7.29 8.38
C GLY A 18 -14.27 -6.99 7.73
N GLU A 19 -13.27 -7.85 7.95
CA GLU A 19 -11.91 -7.63 7.46
C GLU A 19 -11.87 -7.48 5.92
N ARG A 20 -12.55 -8.36 5.19
CA ARG A 20 -12.62 -8.32 3.73
C ARG A 20 -13.34 -7.07 3.22
N LYS A 21 -14.47 -6.70 3.84
CA LYS A 21 -15.22 -5.47 3.46
C LYS A 21 -14.40 -4.21 3.73
N TYR A 22 -13.68 -4.16 4.85
CA TYR A 22 -12.80 -3.03 5.18
C TYR A 22 -11.59 -2.94 4.25
N GLY A 23 -11.01 -4.08 3.86
CA GLY A 23 -9.93 -4.15 2.87
C GLY A 23 -10.38 -3.58 1.53
N ALA A 24 -11.46 -4.14 0.98
CA ALA A 24 -12.02 -3.68 -0.28
C ALA A 24 -12.41 -2.18 -0.26
N TRP A 25 -12.96 -1.68 0.86
CA TRP A 25 -13.23 -0.26 1.01
C TRP A 25 -11.96 0.60 1.02
N LEU A 26 -10.90 0.13 1.71
CA LEU A 26 -9.62 0.83 1.76
C LEU A 26 -8.96 0.89 0.37
N GLU A 27 -8.99 -0.21 -0.39
CA GLU A 27 -8.53 -0.29 -1.78
C GLU A 27 -9.29 0.70 -2.66
N GLN A 28 -10.62 0.68 -2.60
CA GLN A 28 -11.49 1.59 -3.36
C GLN A 28 -11.23 3.05 -3.02
N LYS A 29 -11.15 3.40 -1.73
CA LYS A 29 -10.86 4.79 -1.32
C LYS A 29 -9.47 5.25 -1.69
N THR A 30 -8.48 4.36 -1.62
CA THR A 30 -7.12 4.66 -2.10
C THR A 30 -7.14 4.99 -3.59
N ALA A 31 -7.82 4.19 -4.41
CA ALA A 31 -7.96 4.45 -5.83
C ALA A 31 -8.76 5.73 -6.14
N GLU A 32 -9.83 6.03 -5.38
CA GLU A 32 -10.55 7.30 -5.50
C GLU A 32 -9.65 8.51 -5.25
N PHE A 33 -8.77 8.46 -4.24
CA PHE A 33 -7.83 9.53 -3.96
C PHE A 33 -6.80 9.70 -5.07
N LEU A 34 -6.23 8.60 -5.59
CA LEU A 34 -5.32 8.67 -6.73
C LEU A 34 -6.00 9.20 -7.99
N LYS A 35 -7.30 8.91 -8.19
CA LYS A 35 -8.08 9.42 -9.32
C LYS A 35 -8.32 10.93 -9.29
N ARG A 36 -8.09 11.60 -8.16
CA ARG A 36 -8.11 13.08 -8.09
C ARG A 36 -6.94 13.69 -8.83
N ILE A 37 -5.83 12.97 -8.92
CA ILE A 37 -4.56 13.46 -9.45
C ILE A 37 -4.20 12.78 -10.78
N PHE A 38 -4.50 11.48 -10.94
CA PHE A 38 -4.22 10.71 -12.15
C PHE A 38 -5.48 10.52 -13.00
N PRO A 39 -5.35 10.42 -14.34
CA PRO A 39 -6.45 10.03 -15.20
C PRO A 39 -7.10 8.71 -14.75
N HIS A 40 -8.44 8.64 -14.73
CA HIS A 40 -9.15 7.47 -14.21
C HIS A 40 -8.79 6.15 -14.91
N ARG A 41 -8.48 6.20 -16.20
CA ARG A 41 -8.10 5.04 -17.02
C ARG A 41 -6.72 4.48 -16.69
N GLU A 42 -5.93 5.19 -15.90
CA GLU A 42 -4.56 4.85 -15.53
C GLU A 42 -4.49 4.29 -14.10
N VAL A 43 -5.61 4.28 -13.37
CA VAL A 43 -5.70 3.78 -11.98
C VAL A 43 -6.53 2.50 -11.95
N PHE A 44 -5.88 1.39 -11.63
CA PHE A 44 -6.44 0.04 -11.62
C PHE A 44 -6.51 -0.52 -10.20
N ILE A 45 -7.62 -1.16 -9.87
CA ILE A 45 -7.84 -1.84 -8.59
C ILE A 45 -7.68 -3.34 -8.80
N ASN A 46 -6.93 -3.98 -7.91
CA ASN A 46 -6.68 -5.42 -7.86
C ASN A 46 -6.29 -6.04 -9.22
N PRO A 47 -5.30 -5.49 -9.97
CA PRO A 47 -4.72 -6.19 -11.09
C PRO A 47 -4.14 -7.54 -10.67
N GLU A 48 -4.15 -8.51 -11.58
CA GLU A 48 -3.64 -9.85 -11.34
C GLU A 48 -2.45 -10.16 -12.26
N TYR A 49 -1.57 -11.04 -11.78
CA TYR A 49 -0.63 -11.76 -12.62
C TYR A 49 -1.39 -12.62 -13.66
N PRO A 50 -0.75 -13.03 -14.77
CA PRO A 50 -1.37 -13.95 -15.74
C PRO A 50 -1.85 -15.26 -15.11
N GLU A 51 -1.19 -15.69 -14.04
CA GLU A 51 -1.52 -16.88 -13.23
C GLU A 51 -2.83 -16.75 -12.42
N GLY A 52 -3.39 -15.53 -12.30
CA GLY A 52 -4.63 -15.23 -11.56
C GLY A 52 -4.43 -14.84 -10.09
N ASN A 53 -3.17 -14.76 -9.61
CA ASN A 53 -2.90 -14.20 -8.29
C ASN A 53 -2.89 -12.66 -8.36
N GLU A 54 -3.30 -11.99 -7.28
CA GLU A 54 -3.26 -10.53 -7.19
C GLU A 54 -1.82 -9.99 -7.25
N LEU A 55 -1.60 -9.01 -8.13
CA LEU A 55 -0.34 -8.28 -8.30
C LEU A 55 -0.15 -7.28 -7.17
N CYS A 56 -1.15 -6.42 -6.98
CA CYS A 56 -1.24 -5.42 -5.93
C CYS A 56 -2.66 -4.89 -5.81
N ASP A 57 -2.94 -4.27 -4.68
CA ASP A 57 -4.24 -3.67 -4.34
C ASP A 57 -4.62 -2.50 -5.27
N VAL A 58 -3.69 -1.58 -5.53
CA VAL A 58 -3.90 -0.48 -6.50
C VAL A 58 -2.65 -0.28 -7.33
N LEU A 59 -2.82 -0.15 -8.64
CA LEU A 59 -1.76 0.11 -9.62
C LEU A 59 -2.06 1.40 -10.37
N VAL A 60 -1.07 2.26 -10.51
CA VAL A 60 -1.14 3.41 -11.43
C VAL A 60 -0.07 3.27 -12.50
N LEU A 61 -0.48 3.39 -13.76
CA LEU A 61 0.42 3.43 -14.91
C LEU A 61 0.32 4.82 -15.55
N HIS A 62 1.29 5.69 -15.29
CA HIS A 62 1.25 7.08 -15.76
C HIS A 62 2.55 7.46 -16.47
N ASP A 63 2.45 7.75 -17.77
CA ASP A 63 3.60 7.99 -18.65
C ASP A 63 4.63 6.85 -18.52
N ARG A 64 5.81 7.13 -18.00
CA ARG A 64 6.90 6.17 -17.78
C ARG A 64 7.02 5.72 -16.32
N ASN A 65 6.03 6.02 -15.49
CA ASN A 65 6.05 5.77 -14.06
C ASN A 65 5.00 4.74 -13.65
N ILE A 66 5.38 3.85 -12.73
CA ILE A 66 4.47 2.88 -12.12
C ILE A 66 4.36 3.15 -10.62
N PHE A 67 3.14 3.24 -10.11
CA PHE A 67 2.89 3.25 -8.67
C PHE A 67 2.25 1.92 -8.27
N ILE A 68 2.90 1.20 -7.36
CA ILE A 68 2.42 -0.07 -6.82
C ILE A 68 2.03 0.18 -5.36
N LEU A 69 0.74 0.12 -5.07
CA LEU A 69 0.21 0.38 -3.75
C LEU A 69 -0.30 -0.91 -3.11
N GLN A 70 0.03 -1.08 -1.83
CA GLN A 70 -0.43 -2.18 -0.99
C GLN A 70 -1.15 -1.60 0.23
N CYS A 71 -2.41 -1.99 0.42
CA CYS A 71 -3.30 -1.51 1.45
C CYS A 71 -3.31 -2.46 2.66
N LYS A 72 -3.27 -1.90 3.87
CA LYS A 72 -3.39 -2.67 5.12
C LYS A 72 -4.38 -2.01 6.07
N THR A 73 -5.42 -2.77 6.42
CA THR A 73 -6.46 -2.36 7.38
C THR A 73 -5.99 -2.43 8.83
N LYS A 74 -4.91 -3.15 9.10
CA LYS A 74 -4.35 -3.34 10.44
C LYS A 74 -4.08 -1.99 11.11
N ARG A 75 -4.47 -1.88 12.39
CA ARG A 75 -4.12 -0.78 13.31
C ARG A 75 -3.09 -1.23 14.35
N LEU A 76 -2.25 -0.32 14.83
CA LEU A 76 -1.37 -0.56 15.98
C LEU A 76 -2.19 -0.96 17.20
N ARG A 77 -1.65 -1.90 17.98
CA ARG A 77 -2.16 -2.21 19.32
C ARG A 77 -2.03 -0.97 20.21
N TYR A 78 -2.92 -0.84 21.20
CA TYR A 78 -2.86 0.27 22.16
C TYR A 78 -1.48 0.34 22.85
N ASP A 79 -0.96 -0.80 23.27
CA ASP A 79 0.37 -0.91 23.90
C ASP A 79 1.50 -0.40 22.99
N SER A 80 1.42 -0.68 21.69
CA SER A 80 2.37 -0.15 20.70
C SER A 80 2.23 1.36 20.51
N LYS A 81 1.00 1.91 20.60
CA LYS A 81 0.75 3.36 20.49
C LYS A 81 1.34 4.16 21.64
N ILE A 82 1.26 3.62 22.86
CA ILE A 82 1.82 4.29 24.06
C ILE A 82 3.32 4.00 24.23
N GLY A 83 3.94 3.25 23.32
CA GLY A 83 5.36 2.96 23.39
C GLY A 83 5.75 1.98 24.51
N LYS A 84 4.82 1.13 24.95
CA LYS A 84 5.00 0.26 26.13
C LYS A 84 6.18 -0.69 25.98
N GLU A 85 6.32 -1.30 24.80
CA GLU A 85 7.39 -2.24 24.49
C GLU A 85 7.84 -2.10 23.03
N LEU A 86 9.15 -2.01 22.82
CA LEU A 86 9.74 -1.88 21.48
C LEU A 86 9.43 -3.07 20.57
N GLN A 87 9.39 -4.28 21.14
CA GLN A 87 9.08 -5.48 20.38
C GLN A 87 7.66 -5.47 19.81
N LEU A 88 6.69 -4.94 20.57
CA LEU A 88 5.31 -4.84 20.10
C LEU A 88 5.17 -3.87 18.92
N ILE A 89 5.92 -2.77 18.96
CA ILE A 89 6.00 -1.80 17.85
C ILE A 89 6.63 -2.46 16.62
N ARG A 90 7.74 -3.19 16.82
CA ARG A 90 8.44 -3.92 15.74
C ARG A 90 7.50 -4.91 15.05
N ASP A 91 6.79 -5.73 15.82
CA ASP A 91 5.86 -6.73 15.29
C ASP A 91 4.69 -6.10 14.53
N ASP A 92 4.19 -4.95 15.01
CA ASP A 92 3.11 -4.26 14.34
C ASP A 92 3.57 -3.59 13.04
N LEU A 93 4.74 -2.95 13.02
CA LEU A 93 5.34 -2.39 11.80
C LEU A 93 5.73 -3.48 10.79
N ASN A 94 6.20 -4.62 11.26
CA ASN A 94 6.47 -5.78 10.42
C ASN A 94 5.22 -6.18 9.62
N LYS A 95 4.10 -6.37 10.33
CA LYS A 95 2.82 -6.79 9.73
C LYS A 95 2.14 -5.69 8.92
N ALA A 96 2.25 -4.43 9.35
CA ALA A 96 1.55 -3.31 8.70
C ALA A 96 2.31 -2.72 7.50
N VAL A 97 3.64 -2.81 7.47
CA VAL A 97 4.47 -2.10 6.48
C VAL A 97 5.51 -3.00 5.81
N LYS A 98 6.24 -3.84 6.55
CA LYS A 98 7.29 -4.67 5.92
C LYS A 98 6.68 -5.72 4.99
N GLU A 99 5.64 -6.41 5.43
CA GLU A 99 4.96 -7.44 4.63
C GLU A 99 4.32 -6.84 3.37
N SER A 100 3.65 -5.69 3.47
CA SER A 100 3.12 -4.96 2.31
C SER A 100 4.23 -4.51 1.37
N PHE A 101 5.35 -4.03 1.90
CA PHE A 101 6.48 -3.62 1.08
C PHE A 101 7.12 -4.81 0.34
N ALA A 102 7.22 -5.98 0.96
CA ALA A 102 7.69 -7.19 0.31
C ALA A 102 6.74 -7.64 -0.82
N GLN A 103 5.43 -7.44 -0.69
CA GLN A 103 4.47 -7.65 -1.78
C GLN A 103 4.72 -6.67 -2.94
N ALA A 104 4.92 -5.39 -2.65
CA ALA A 104 5.21 -4.37 -3.65
C ALA A 104 6.56 -4.61 -4.37
N ILE A 105 7.60 -5.05 -3.65
CA ILE A 105 8.89 -5.46 -4.23
C ILE A 105 8.70 -6.60 -5.24
N ARG A 106 7.93 -7.63 -4.90
CA ARG A 106 7.67 -8.74 -5.83
C ARG A 106 6.98 -8.27 -7.11
N ALA A 107 6.01 -7.37 -7.00
CA ALA A 107 5.33 -6.80 -8.16
C ALA A 107 6.28 -5.93 -9.01
N ARG A 108 7.14 -5.12 -8.39
CA ARG A 108 8.21 -4.38 -9.09
C ARG A 108 9.12 -5.32 -9.85
N ASP A 109 9.63 -6.34 -9.16
CA ASP A 109 10.58 -7.30 -9.74
C ASP A 109 9.93 -8.06 -10.91
N TYR A 110 8.62 -8.35 -10.83
CA TYR A 110 7.85 -8.89 -11.94
C TYR A 110 7.87 -7.97 -13.17
N PHE A 111 7.58 -6.67 -13.01
CA PHE A 111 7.67 -5.71 -14.13
C PHE A 111 9.08 -5.65 -14.72
N MET A 112 10.11 -5.67 -13.88
CA MET A 112 11.51 -5.56 -14.35
C MET A 112 12.01 -6.83 -15.07
N GLN A 113 11.50 -8.00 -14.70
CA GLN A 113 11.99 -9.30 -15.22
C GLN A 113 11.22 -9.79 -16.46
N ASN A 114 10.01 -9.28 -16.71
CA ASN A 114 9.16 -9.71 -17.82
C ASN A 114 9.06 -8.61 -18.87
N GLN A 115 9.25 -8.95 -20.15
CA GLN A 115 9.29 -7.95 -21.22
C GLN A 115 8.56 -8.47 -22.49
N PRO A 116 7.33 -8.01 -22.78
CA PRO A 116 6.50 -7.14 -21.93
C PRO A 116 5.97 -7.88 -20.69
N ALA A 117 5.74 -7.15 -19.61
CA ALA A 117 5.03 -7.65 -18.43
C ALA A 117 3.53 -7.68 -18.72
N LYS A 118 2.87 -8.81 -18.47
CA LYS A 118 1.44 -8.99 -18.77
C LYS A 118 0.64 -8.92 -17.49
N ILE A 119 -0.38 -8.08 -17.44
CA ILE A 119 -1.28 -7.99 -16.29
C ILE A 119 -2.72 -8.23 -16.73
N LYS A 120 -3.48 -8.89 -15.87
CA LYS A 120 -4.92 -9.08 -16.02
C LYS A 120 -5.62 -7.97 -15.24
N LEU A 121 -6.53 -7.29 -15.91
CA LEU A 121 -7.42 -6.28 -15.35
C LEU A 121 -8.85 -6.82 -15.40
N GLN A 122 -9.77 -6.23 -14.64
CA GLN A 122 -11.18 -6.61 -14.73
C GLN A 122 -11.72 -6.34 -16.14
N GLY A 123 -11.89 -7.41 -16.92
CA GLY A 123 -12.44 -7.36 -18.28
C GLY A 123 -11.44 -7.14 -19.41
N THR A 124 -10.13 -7.00 -19.14
CA THR A 124 -9.11 -6.90 -20.20
C THR A 124 -7.73 -7.35 -19.73
N ASN A 125 -6.85 -7.64 -20.67
CA ASN A 125 -5.42 -7.81 -20.39
C ASN A 125 -4.66 -6.57 -20.88
N LEU A 126 -3.58 -6.23 -20.19
CA LEU A 126 -2.68 -5.15 -20.58
C LEU A 126 -1.25 -5.69 -20.65
N GLU A 127 -0.49 -5.26 -21.66
CA GLU A 127 0.94 -5.50 -21.75
C GLU A 127 1.68 -4.19 -21.45
N VAL A 128 2.61 -4.24 -20.51
CA VAL A 128 3.46 -3.11 -20.11
C VAL A 128 4.86 -3.38 -20.64
N ASP A 129 5.33 -2.50 -21.53
CA ASP A 129 6.69 -2.57 -22.04
C ASP A 129 7.69 -2.05 -20.99
N SER A 130 8.40 -2.98 -20.35
CA SER A 130 9.34 -2.65 -19.28
C SER A 130 10.52 -1.78 -19.73
N LYS A 131 10.77 -1.64 -21.05
CA LYS A 131 11.77 -0.69 -21.57
C LYS A 131 11.34 0.77 -21.45
N GLN A 132 10.04 1.02 -21.30
CA GLN A 132 9.48 2.37 -21.21
C GLN A 132 9.38 2.84 -19.76
N ILE A 133 9.56 1.95 -18.79
CA ILE A 133 9.51 2.28 -17.36
C ILE A 133 10.78 3.06 -16.99
N SER A 134 10.60 4.28 -16.48
CA SER A 134 11.65 5.10 -15.87
C SER A 134 11.72 4.85 -14.37
N ASP A 135 10.58 4.92 -13.67
CA ASP A 135 10.53 4.83 -12.21
C ASP A 135 9.37 3.93 -11.72
N ILE A 136 9.62 3.24 -10.60
CA ILE A 136 8.60 2.43 -9.91
C ILE A 136 8.55 2.85 -8.43
N PHE A 137 7.42 3.43 -8.04
CA PHE A 137 7.13 3.89 -6.69
C PHE A 137 6.36 2.82 -5.90
N LEU A 138 6.89 2.44 -4.74
CA LEU A 138 6.30 1.42 -3.88
C LEU A 138 5.65 2.07 -2.66
N LEU A 139 4.33 1.96 -2.55
CA LEU A 139 3.55 2.59 -1.49
C LEU A 139 2.92 1.54 -0.58
N SER A 140 2.88 1.86 0.72
CA SER A 140 2.11 1.10 1.71
C SER A 140 1.07 2.02 2.35
N VAL A 141 -0.19 1.81 1.99
CA VAL A 141 -1.32 2.62 2.48
C VAL A 141 -1.96 1.93 3.65
N THR A 142 -2.11 2.65 4.75
CA THR A 142 -2.61 2.10 6.01
C THR A 142 -3.90 2.78 6.44
N LEU A 143 -4.87 2.02 6.95
CA LEU A 143 -6.13 2.61 7.45
C LEU A 143 -5.94 3.40 8.76
N GLY A 144 -4.97 3.01 9.58
CA GLY A 144 -4.63 3.72 10.81
C GLY A 144 -3.58 4.79 10.57
N SER A 145 -3.70 5.93 11.24
CA SER A 145 -2.64 6.93 11.26
C SER A 145 -1.46 6.45 12.10
N TYR A 146 -0.24 6.53 11.54
CA TYR A 146 1.01 6.13 12.19
C TYR A 146 2.12 7.20 12.10
N PRO A 147 1.80 8.51 12.11
CA PRO A 147 2.59 9.51 11.40
C PRO A 147 4.05 9.51 11.81
N HIS A 148 4.33 9.42 13.11
CA HIS A 148 5.70 9.51 13.65
C HIS A 148 6.58 8.29 13.33
N LEU A 149 6.00 7.12 13.06
CA LEU A 149 6.73 5.89 12.78
C LEU A 149 6.87 5.65 11.27
N ILE A 150 5.77 5.75 10.51
CA ILE A 150 5.78 5.39 9.07
C ILE A 150 6.46 6.44 8.19
N THR A 151 6.51 7.70 8.60
CA THR A 151 7.23 8.74 7.84
C THR A 151 8.74 8.75 8.14
N ARG A 152 9.18 7.98 9.14
CA ARG A 152 10.56 7.96 9.64
C ARG A 152 11.19 6.57 9.58
N LEU A 153 10.70 5.69 8.71
CA LEU A 153 11.16 4.29 8.60
C LEU A 153 12.69 4.19 8.53
N ALA A 154 13.34 5.05 7.73
CA ALA A 154 14.79 5.08 7.62
C ALA A 154 15.50 5.42 8.96
N ASN A 155 14.97 6.37 9.74
CA ASN A 155 15.56 6.74 11.03
C ASN A 155 15.42 5.61 12.07
N ILE A 156 14.25 4.97 12.10
CA ILE A 156 13.94 3.94 13.11
C ILE A 156 14.49 2.56 12.74
N ASN A 157 14.89 2.34 11.48
CA ASN A 157 15.37 1.03 11.02
C ASN A 157 16.67 0.61 11.71
N SER A 158 17.51 1.56 12.15
CA SER A 158 18.71 1.25 12.95
C SER A 158 18.39 0.54 14.27
N ALA A 159 17.26 0.88 14.90
CA ALA A 159 16.80 0.26 16.14
C ALA A 159 15.91 -0.98 15.88
N LEU A 160 15.09 -0.95 14.83
CA LEU A 160 14.09 -1.98 14.57
C LEU A 160 14.56 -3.08 13.63
N ASN A 161 15.63 -2.88 12.85
CA ASN A 161 16.20 -3.82 11.88
C ASN A 161 15.12 -4.56 11.06
N LEU A 162 14.21 -3.79 10.46
CA LEU A 162 13.05 -4.31 9.71
C LEU A 162 13.34 -4.37 8.21
N PHE A 163 14.05 -3.40 7.66
CA PHE A 163 14.28 -3.25 6.23
C PHE A 163 15.75 -3.48 5.89
N SER A 164 15.99 -4.13 4.75
CA SER A 164 17.33 -4.38 4.20
C SER A 164 17.62 -3.43 3.04
N ASN A 165 18.91 -3.27 2.70
CA ASN A 165 19.37 -2.52 1.51
C ASN A 165 18.96 -1.04 1.47
N ASN A 166 18.60 -0.46 2.62
CA ASN A 166 18.18 0.94 2.75
C ASN A 166 17.02 1.34 1.81
N GLN A 167 16.17 0.36 1.44
CA GLN A 167 14.95 0.59 0.68
C GLN A 167 13.77 0.67 1.63
N TYR A 168 12.88 1.63 1.41
CA TYR A 168 11.70 1.86 2.22
C TYR A 168 10.50 2.16 1.31
N PRO A 169 9.30 1.67 1.64
CA PRO A 169 8.10 2.13 0.95
C PRO A 169 7.84 3.59 1.32
N TRP A 170 7.14 4.30 0.44
CA TRP A 170 6.39 5.46 0.90
C TRP A 170 5.17 4.96 1.69
N ALA A 171 5.33 4.88 3.00
CA ALA A 171 4.28 4.48 3.91
C ALA A 171 3.45 5.70 4.33
N ILE A 172 2.15 5.63 4.09
CA ILE A 172 1.21 6.74 4.34
C ILE A 172 -0.11 6.22 4.90
N SER A 173 -0.81 7.02 5.70
CA SER A 173 -2.18 6.68 6.10
C SER A 173 -3.17 7.06 5.00
N LEU A 174 -4.31 6.38 4.92
CA LEU A 174 -5.36 6.73 3.96
C LEU A 174 -5.76 8.21 4.11
N PHE A 175 -5.89 8.69 5.34
CA PHE A 175 -6.30 10.07 5.61
C PHE A 175 -5.26 11.09 5.14
N ASP A 176 -3.97 10.83 5.38
CA ASP A 176 -2.89 11.71 4.92
C ASP A 176 -2.79 11.67 3.39
N LEU A 177 -2.98 10.51 2.76
CA LEU A 177 -3.06 10.40 1.29
C LEU A 177 -4.24 11.22 0.75
N GLY A 178 -5.37 11.21 1.44
CA GLY A 178 -6.53 12.04 1.11
C GLY A 178 -6.20 13.52 1.10
N VAL A 179 -5.46 14.01 2.10
CA VAL A 179 -4.99 15.39 2.18
C VAL A 179 -3.97 15.69 1.07
N VAL A 180 -2.97 14.82 0.87
CA VAL A 180 -1.96 15.00 -0.19
C VAL A 180 -2.62 15.13 -1.55
N THR A 181 -3.55 14.23 -1.88
CA THR A 181 -4.28 14.23 -3.17
C THR A 181 -5.31 15.36 -3.32
N GLU A 182 -5.63 16.08 -2.25
CA GLU A 182 -6.44 17.30 -2.30
C GLU A 182 -5.57 18.55 -2.50
N LEU A 183 -4.35 18.54 -1.98
CA LEU A 183 -3.42 19.67 -2.08
C LEU A 183 -2.63 19.71 -3.40
N ILE A 184 -2.44 18.55 -4.05
CA ILE A 184 -1.72 18.47 -5.33
C ILE A 184 -2.70 18.38 -6.50
N GLU A 185 -2.44 19.18 -7.54
CA GLU A 185 -3.36 19.30 -8.70
C GLU A 185 -2.94 18.46 -9.91
N SER A 186 -1.76 17.83 -9.88
CA SER A 186 -1.28 17.03 -11.01
C SER A 186 -0.31 15.92 -10.60
N PRO A 187 -0.16 14.86 -11.42
CA PRO A 187 0.81 13.79 -11.21
C PRO A 187 2.27 14.29 -11.10
N ALA A 188 2.60 15.36 -11.81
CA ALA A 188 3.96 15.90 -11.89
C ALA A 188 4.47 16.47 -10.56
N ILE A 189 3.58 16.78 -9.60
CA ILE A 189 3.96 17.22 -8.26
C ILE A 189 4.28 16.02 -7.35
N LEU A 190 3.73 14.84 -7.69
CA LEU A 190 3.90 13.62 -6.91
C LEU A 190 5.16 12.82 -7.30
N ILE A 191 5.57 12.92 -8.57
CA ILE A 191 6.75 12.26 -9.18
C ILE A 191 7.99 13.08 -8.88
#